data_AF-A0A9P5PXR8-F1
#
_entry.id   AF-A0A9P5PXR8-F1
#
_cell.length_a   1.000
_cell.length_b   1.000
_cell.length_c   1.000
_cell.angle_alpha   90.00
_cell.angle_beta   90.00
_cell.angle_gamma   90.00
#
_symmetry.space_group_name_H-M   'P 1'
#
loop_
_entity.id
_entity.type
_entity.pdbx_description
1 polymer ?
#
loop_
_entity_poly.entity_id
_entity_poly.type
_entity_poly.pdbx_seq_one_letter_code
_entity_poly.pdbx_strand_id
1 'polypeptide(L)'
;MYFHPSFSLPCASLLFLLLTVTNTANSAAISAKRSLSIRDVYSPKILTPDATTVWQTGTHGVVTWKPPPANIPLTNRNGTILLGHLSDTGGENLDISNATIEVPKVPAGKYIIVLMGDSGNKSPEFEIHLKSSE
;
A
#
# COMPACT_ATOMS: atom_id res chain seq x y z
N MET A 1 12.39 -63.66 73.47
CA MET A 1 11.72 -62.58 74.23
C MET A 1 11.72 -61.35 73.33
N TYR A 2 10.68 -61.17 72.51
CA TYR A 2 10.47 -59.93 71.76
C TYR A 2 8.98 -59.69 71.60
N PHE A 3 8.56 -58.54 72.12
CA PHE A 3 7.22 -57.98 72.11
C PHE A 3 6.72 -57.76 70.68
N HIS A 4 5.48 -58.15 70.40
CA HIS A 4 4.70 -57.62 69.28
C HIS A 4 3.77 -56.53 69.83
N PRO A 5 3.93 -55.26 69.42
CA PRO A 5 2.94 -54.24 69.74
C PRO A 5 1.77 -54.33 68.77
N SER A 6 0.58 -54.45 69.35
CA SER A 6 -0.71 -54.31 68.68
C SER A 6 -0.88 -52.86 68.23
N PHE A 7 -1.21 -52.65 66.95
CA PHE A 7 -1.80 -51.38 66.52
C PHE A 7 -3.15 -51.60 65.85
N SER A 8 -4.07 -50.80 66.36
CA SER A 8 -5.51 -50.78 66.17
C SER A 8 -5.88 -49.95 64.94
N LEU A 9 -6.82 -50.49 64.15
CA LEU A 9 -7.96 -49.92 63.38
C LEU A 9 -7.91 -48.43 62.94
N PRO A 10 -8.50 -47.99 61.80
CA PRO A 10 -9.77 -48.53 61.29
C PRO A 10 -10.04 -48.40 59.76
N CYS A 11 -11.23 -48.88 59.39
CA CYS A 11 -12.17 -48.34 58.39
C CYS A 11 -11.68 -48.15 56.96
N ALA A 12 -12.06 -49.14 56.15
CA ALA A 12 -12.37 -48.93 54.75
C ALA A 12 -13.30 -47.74 54.52
N SER A 13 -13.13 -47.14 53.34
CA SER A 13 -14.12 -46.31 52.64
C SER A 13 -14.49 -44.98 53.29
N LEU A 14 -13.88 -43.90 52.81
CA LEU A 14 -14.68 -42.72 52.46
C LEU A 14 -13.96 -41.84 51.43
N LEU A 15 -14.61 -41.71 50.26
CA LEU A 15 -14.52 -40.60 49.30
C LEU A 15 -13.12 -40.10 48.92
N PHE A 16 -12.54 -40.66 47.85
CA PHE A 16 -11.75 -39.81 46.96
C PHE A 16 -12.72 -39.00 46.09
N LEU A 17 -13.12 -37.83 46.58
CA LEU A 17 -13.87 -36.85 45.81
C LEU A 17 -12.92 -36.24 44.78
N LEU A 18 -12.91 -36.81 43.57
CA LEU A 18 -12.16 -36.28 42.43
C LEU A 18 -12.84 -34.98 41.96
N LEU A 19 -12.44 -33.83 42.52
CA LEU A 19 -12.83 -32.53 41.97
C LEU A 19 -12.05 -32.29 40.67
N THR A 20 -12.58 -32.77 39.54
CA THR A 20 -12.16 -32.27 38.23
C THR A 20 -12.87 -30.96 37.97
N VAL A 21 -12.22 -29.84 38.31
CA VAL A 21 -12.69 -28.52 37.84
C VAL A 21 -12.40 -28.45 36.35
N THR A 22 -13.39 -28.76 35.51
CA THR A 22 -13.28 -28.53 34.08
C THR A 22 -13.44 -27.04 33.83
N ASN A 23 -12.33 -26.34 33.61
CA ASN A 23 -12.36 -24.94 33.20
C ASN A 23 -12.74 -24.89 31.71
N THR A 24 -14.03 -24.90 31.40
CA THR A 24 -14.51 -24.69 30.04
C THR A 24 -14.36 -23.21 29.71
N ALA A 25 -13.18 -22.85 29.20
CA ALA A 25 -12.98 -21.54 28.58
C ALA A 25 -13.88 -21.48 27.33
N ASN A 26 -15.03 -20.81 27.46
CA ASN A 26 -15.83 -20.41 26.31
C ASN A 26 -15.04 -19.37 25.52
N SER A 27 -14.17 -19.81 24.62
CA SER A 27 -13.61 -18.96 23.58
C SER A 27 -14.71 -18.67 22.57
N ALA A 28 -15.60 -17.73 22.88
CA ALA A 28 -16.40 -17.07 21.87
C ALA A 28 -15.41 -16.31 20.98
N ALA A 29 -14.96 -16.96 19.91
CA ALA A 29 -14.22 -16.29 18.86
C ALA A 29 -15.16 -15.23 18.29
N ILE A 30 -15.00 -13.98 18.73
CA ILE A 30 -15.62 -12.83 18.09
C ILE A 30 -14.96 -12.78 16.72
N SER A 31 -15.61 -13.40 15.74
CA SER A 31 -15.31 -13.16 14.33
C SER A 31 -15.68 -11.71 14.08
N ALA A 32 -14.74 -10.80 14.36
CA ALA A 32 -14.82 -9.44 13.90
C ALA A 32 -14.84 -9.55 12.38
N LYS A 33 -16.05 -9.51 11.81
CA LYS A 33 -16.27 -9.46 10.37
C LYS A 33 -15.63 -8.16 9.91
N ARG A 34 -14.35 -8.22 9.55
CA ARG A 34 -13.59 -7.10 9.01
C ARG A 34 -14.27 -6.74 7.70
N SER A 35 -15.19 -5.79 7.75
CA SER A 35 -15.70 -5.14 6.57
C SER A 35 -14.49 -4.56 5.86
N LEU A 36 -14.09 -5.16 4.74
CA LEU A 36 -13.17 -4.52 3.82
C LEU A 36 -13.92 -3.27 3.35
N SER A 37 -13.57 -2.10 3.88
CA SER A 37 -13.91 -0.87 3.21
C SER A 37 -13.36 -1.01 1.79
N ILE A 38 -14.21 -0.83 0.79
CA ILE A 38 -13.73 -0.66 -0.58
C ILE A 38 -12.68 0.44 -0.50
N ARG A 39 -11.44 0.11 -0.84
CA ARG A 39 -10.45 1.14 -1.08
C ARG A 39 -10.86 1.75 -2.40
N ASP A 40 -11.25 3.01 -2.35
CA ASP A 40 -11.40 3.82 -3.54
C ASP A 40 -10.01 3.87 -4.18
N VAL A 41 -9.82 3.09 -5.25
CA VAL A 41 -8.59 3.03 -6.03
C VAL A 41 -8.94 3.47 -7.44
N TYR A 42 -8.51 4.65 -7.83
CA TYR A 42 -8.72 5.20 -9.17
C TYR A 42 -7.40 5.57 -9.82
N SER A 43 -7.15 5.04 -11.01
CA SER A 43 -5.96 5.36 -11.80
C SER A 43 -6.34 6.35 -12.93
N PRO A 44 -6.17 7.67 -12.74
CA PRO A 44 -6.52 8.67 -13.75
C PRO A 44 -5.67 8.53 -15.01
N LYS A 45 -6.32 8.48 -16.18
CA LYS A 45 -5.61 8.48 -17.46
C LYS A 45 -4.93 9.83 -17.71
N ILE A 46 -3.61 9.85 -17.82
CA ILE A 46 -2.84 11.02 -18.29
C ILE A 46 -3.19 11.30 -19.77
N LEU A 47 -3.46 12.56 -20.09
CA LEU A 47 -3.78 13.06 -21.43
C LEU A 47 -2.60 13.82 -22.04
N THR A 48 -1.91 14.64 -21.23
CA THR A 48 -0.64 15.27 -21.60
C THR A 48 0.38 15.09 -20.46
N PRO A 49 1.65 14.81 -20.76
CA PRO A 49 2.22 14.59 -22.09
C PRO A 49 1.75 13.26 -22.72
N ASP A 50 1.74 13.24 -24.05
CA ASP A 50 1.53 12.05 -24.88
C ASP A 50 2.76 11.76 -25.77
N ALA A 51 2.68 10.73 -26.61
CA ALA A 51 3.79 10.31 -27.46
C ALA A 51 4.25 11.35 -28.51
N THR A 52 3.46 12.40 -28.74
CA THR A 52 3.80 13.50 -29.66
C THR A 52 4.30 14.74 -28.93
N THR A 53 4.29 14.71 -27.60
CA THR A 53 4.69 15.85 -26.77
C THR A 53 6.20 16.00 -26.75
N VAL A 54 6.66 17.24 -26.95
CA VAL A 54 8.07 17.62 -26.81
C VAL A 54 8.15 18.78 -25.83
N TRP A 55 8.93 18.61 -24.76
CA TRP A 55 9.22 19.67 -23.79
C TRP A 55 10.65 20.17 -23.91
N GLN A 56 10.87 21.41 -23.48
CA GLN A 56 12.22 21.98 -23.37
C GLN A 56 12.59 22.16 -21.91
N THR A 57 13.83 21.87 -21.54
CA THR A 57 14.31 22.05 -20.17
C THR A 57 14.21 23.52 -19.72
N GLY A 58 13.91 23.77 -18.44
CA GLY A 58 13.74 25.14 -17.92
C GLY A 58 12.55 25.90 -18.52
N THR A 59 11.56 25.17 -19.07
CA THR A 59 10.24 25.71 -19.43
C THR A 59 9.17 25.12 -18.51
N HIS A 60 7.92 25.56 -18.63
CA HIS A 60 6.81 24.98 -17.86
C HIS A 60 6.08 23.94 -18.70
N GLY A 61 6.01 22.71 -18.18
CA GLY A 61 5.32 21.58 -18.82
C GLY A 61 3.94 21.41 -18.20
N VAL A 62 2.90 21.29 -19.03
CA VAL A 62 1.53 21.12 -18.53
C VAL A 62 1.16 19.64 -18.56
N VAL A 63 0.93 19.09 -17.36
CA VAL A 63 0.39 17.75 -17.18
C VAL A 63 -1.12 17.84 -17.03
N THR A 64 -1.86 17.08 -17.85
CA THR A 64 -3.32 16.96 -17.75
C THR A 64 -3.73 15.51 -17.68
N TRP A 65 -4.81 15.24 -16.96
CA TRP A 65 -5.37 13.89 -16.81
C TRP A 65 -6.89 13.94 -16.84
N LYS A 66 -7.50 12.80 -17.17
CA LYS A 66 -8.94 12.64 -17.16
C LYS A 66 -9.45 12.56 -15.71
N PRO A 67 -10.39 13.43 -15.30
CA PRO A 67 -10.96 13.38 -13.97
C PRO A 67 -11.74 12.07 -13.74
N PRO A 68 -11.93 11.66 -12.47
CA PRO A 68 -12.71 10.49 -12.14
C PRO A 68 -14.18 10.67 -12.54
N PRO A 69 -14.90 9.58 -12.89
CA PRO A 69 -16.35 9.58 -12.94
C PRO A 69 -16.95 10.08 -11.62
N ALA A 70 -18.03 10.88 -11.70
CA ALA A 70 -18.62 11.55 -10.53
C ALA A 70 -19.17 10.58 -9.45
N ASN A 71 -19.43 9.33 -9.81
CA ASN A 71 -19.96 8.29 -8.92
C ASN A 71 -18.88 7.54 -8.13
N ILE A 72 -17.60 7.85 -8.32
CA ILE A 72 -16.51 7.27 -7.53
C ILE A 72 -16.22 8.21 -6.35
N PRO A 73 -16.53 7.81 -5.10
CA PRO A 73 -16.07 8.56 -3.94
C PRO A 73 -14.55 8.47 -3.92
N LEU A 74 -13.85 9.61 -3.93
CA LEU A 74 -12.40 9.63 -3.71
C LEU A 74 -12.13 10.23 -2.35
N THR A 75 -11.51 9.44 -1.48
CA THR A 75 -11.09 9.87 -0.15
C THR A 75 -9.89 10.82 -0.18
N ASN A 76 -9.11 10.82 -1.27
CA ASN A 76 -8.04 11.79 -1.52
C ASN A 76 -8.04 12.20 -2.99
N ARG A 77 -8.01 13.51 -3.26
CA ARG A 77 -7.93 14.07 -4.63
C ARG A 77 -6.58 14.70 -4.94
N ASN A 78 -5.66 14.71 -3.98
CA ASN A 78 -4.32 15.21 -4.17
C ASN A 78 -3.47 14.10 -4.78
N GLY A 79 -2.89 14.37 -5.95
CA GLY A 79 -1.92 13.51 -6.61
C GLY A 79 -0.55 14.18 -6.64
N THR A 80 0.49 13.36 -6.63
CA THR A 80 1.87 13.76 -6.82
C THR A 80 2.29 13.42 -8.24
N ILE A 81 2.86 14.36 -8.98
CA ILE A 81 3.35 14.09 -10.33
C ILE A 81 4.85 13.81 -10.26
N LEU A 82 5.26 12.68 -10.82
CA LEU A 82 6.63 12.25 -10.89
C LEU A 82 7.11 12.26 -12.35
N LEU A 83 8.30 12.82 -12.59
CA LEU A 83 9.00 12.69 -13.87
C LEU A 83 10.05 11.58 -13.75
N GLY A 84 10.13 10.75 -14.77
CA GLY A 84 11.07 9.64 -14.82
C GLY A 84 11.37 9.15 -16.22
N HIS A 85 12.10 8.06 -16.32
CA HIS A 85 12.45 7.39 -17.56
C HIS A 85 12.35 5.87 -17.40
N LEU A 86 12.25 5.14 -18.51
CA LEU A 86 12.23 3.68 -18.49
C LEU A 86 13.64 3.11 -18.62
N SER A 87 13.94 2.05 -17.87
CA SER A 87 15.13 1.24 -18.10
C SER A 87 14.91 0.27 -19.27
N ASP A 88 16.00 -0.30 -19.79
CA ASP A 88 15.95 -1.35 -20.83
C ASP A 88 15.14 -2.59 -20.40
N THR A 89 14.99 -2.80 -19.09
CA THR A 89 14.19 -3.89 -18.50
C THR A 89 12.75 -3.50 -18.19
N GLY A 90 12.34 -2.27 -18.54
CA GLY A 90 10.99 -1.74 -18.32
C GLY A 90 10.72 -1.21 -16.91
N GLY A 91 11.76 -1.08 -16.08
CA GLY A 91 11.66 -0.45 -14.76
C GLY A 91 11.45 1.06 -14.87
N GLU A 92 10.65 1.62 -13.96
CA GLU A 92 10.42 3.07 -13.87
C GLU A 92 11.45 3.70 -12.93
N ASN A 93 12.32 4.56 -13.48
CA ASN A 93 13.26 5.35 -12.71
C ASN A 93 12.65 6.75 -12.49
N LEU A 94 12.20 7.01 -11.26
CA LEU A 94 11.45 8.23 -10.91
C LEU A 94 12.41 9.21 -10.23
N ASP A 95 12.69 10.32 -10.89
CA ASP A 95 13.77 11.22 -10.50
C ASP A 95 13.26 12.44 -9.71
N ILE A 96 12.06 12.94 -10.02
CA ILE A 96 11.58 14.25 -9.56
C ILE A 96 10.09 14.19 -9.22
N SER A 97 9.70 14.88 -8.15
CA SER A 97 8.33 14.89 -7.60
C SER A 97 7.80 16.31 -7.40
N ASN A 98 6.66 16.66 -8.01
CA ASN A 98 5.96 17.94 -7.79
C ASN A 98 4.48 17.90 -8.23
N ALA A 99 3.62 18.72 -7.63
CA ALA A 99 2.22 18.88 -8.06
C ALA A 99 2.06 19.80 -9.29
N THR A 100 3.09 20.59 -9.61
CA THR A 100 3.17 21.45 -10.79
C THR A 100 4.58 21.33 -11.36
N ILE A 101 4.72 21.06 -12.66
CA ILE A 101 6.02 20.73 -13.26
C ILE A 101 6.60 21.95 -13.96
N GLU A 102 7.62 22.55 -13.34
CA GLU A 102 8.70 23.18 -14.09
C GLU A 102 9.54 22.05 -14.69
N VAL A 103 9.77 22.08 -16.01
CA VAL A 103 10.55 21.05 -16.71
C VAL A 103 11.98 21.12 -16.21
N PRO A 104 12.46 20.10 -15.49
CA PRO A 104 13.75 20.16 -14.83
C PRO A 104 14.88 20.12 -15.85
N LYS A 105 16.06 20.60 -15.45
CA LYS A 105 17.26 20.56 -16.28
C LYS A 105 17.84 19.15 -16.33
N VAL A 106 17.24 18.31 -17.17
CA VAL A 106 17.64 16.91 -17.42
C VAL A 106 18.32 16.75 -18.79
N PRO A 107 19.07 15.67 -19.03
CA PRO A 107 19.57 15.34 -20.36
C PRO A 107 18.43 15.25 -21.39
N ALA A 108 18.74 15.51 -22.67
CA ALA A 108 17.76 15.28 -23.73
C ALA A 108 17.50 13.77 -23.89
N GLY A 109 16.24 13.39 -24.09
CA GLY A 109 15.86 11.99 -24.21
C GLY A 109 14.37 11.73 -24.08
N LYS A 110 14.04 10.46 -23.86
CA LYS A 110 12.67 10.00 -23.65
C LYS A 110 12.36 9.90 -22.16
N TYR A 111 11.19 10.41 -21.79
CA TYR A 111 10.72 10.49 -20.41
C TYR A 111 9.27 10.02 -20.30
N ILE A 112 8.85 9.74 -19.07
CA ILE A 112 7.49 9.41 -18.67
C ILE A 112 7.06 10.29 -17.51
N ILE A 113 5.76 10.52 -17.41
CA ILE A 113 5.12 11.06 -16.22
C ILE A 113 4.38 9.94 -15.50
N VAL A 114 4.56 9.87 -14.19
CA VAL A 114 3.75 9.03 -13.29
C VAL A 114 2.94 9.92 -12.36
N LEU A 115 1.62 9.77 -12.40
CA LEU A 115 0.71 10.41 -11.45
C LEU A 115 0.48 9.43 -10.29
N MET A 116 1.00 9.78 -9.12
CA MET A 116 0.89 9.01 -7.88
C MET A 116 -0.29 9.51 -7.05
N GLY A 117 -1.19 8.59 -6.72
CA GLY A 117 -2.25 8.79 -5.74
C GLY A 117 -2.42 7.53 -4.89
N ASP A 118 -3.64 7.01 -4.85
CA ASP A 118 -4.01 5.65 -4.41
C ASP A 118 -3.55 4.55 -5.39
N SER A 119 -3.46 4.90 -6.68
CA SER A 119 -2.93 4.09 -7.79
C SER A 119 -1.93 4.91 -8.60
N GLY A 120 -0.81 4.32 -9.01
CA GLY A 120 0.12 4.96 -9.96
C GLY A 120 -0.39 4.82 -11.39
N ASN A 121 -0.49 5.92 -12.14
CA ASN A 121 -0.74 5.90 -13.59
C ASN A 121 0.45 6.48 -14.35
N LYS A 122 0.85 5.83 -15.45
CA LYS A 122 1.98 6.27 -16.30
C LYS A 122 1.50 6.80 -17.67
N SER A 123 2.20 7.82 -18.20
CA SER A 123 2.03 8.33 -19.56
C SER A 123 2.73 7.45 -20.60
N PRO A 124 2.43 7.59 -21.90
CA PRO A 124 3.37 7.19 -22.95
C PRO A 124 4.73 7.89 -22.78
N GLU A 125 5.78 7.34 -23.40
CA GLU A 125 7.06 8.04 -23.52
C GLU A 125 6.88 9.31 -24.37
N PHE A 126 7.54 10.41 -23.96
CA PHE A 126 7.57 11.68 -24.68
C PHE A 126 8.99 12.26 -24.67
N GLU A 127 9.28 13.27 -25.49
CA GLU A 127 10.64 13.80 -25.61
C GLU A 127 10.87 15.05 -24.76
N ILE A 128 12.05 15.14 -24.15
CA ILE A 128 12.58 16.38 -23.55
C ILE A 128 13.85 16.77 -24.30
N HIS A 129 13.92 18.01 -24.77
CA HIS A 129 15.09 18.60 -25.44
C HIS A 129 15.75 19.65 -24.55
N LEU A 130 17.05 19.90 -24.77
CA LEU A 130 17.75 20.99 -24.11
C LEU A 130 17.22 22.33 -24.62
N LYS A 131 17.04 23.30 -23.72
CA LYS A 131 16.83 24.69 -24.12
C LYS A 131 18.07 25.22 -24.82
N SER A 132 17.93 25.68 -26.05
CA SER A 132 18.99 26.41 -26.74
C SER A 132 19.30 27.69 -25.96
N SER A 133 20.57 27.89 -25.61
CA SER A 133 21.06 29.17 -25.12
C SER A 133 20.99 30.15 -26.28
N GLU A 134 20.12 31.14 -26.18
CA GLU A 134 20.13 32.34 -27.02
C GLU A 134 21.17 33.35 -26.49
#